data_AF-A0A8K0DMG9-F1
#
_entry.id   AF-A0A8K0DMG9-F1
#
_cell.length_a   1.000
_cell.length_b   1.000
_cell.length_c   1.000
_cell.angle_alpha   90.00
_cell.angle_beta   90.00
_cell.angle_gamma   90.00
#
_symmetry.space_group_name_H-M   'P 1'
#
loop_
_entity.id
_entity.type
_entity.pdbx_description
1 polymer ?
#
loop_
_entity_poly.entity_id
_entity_poly.type
_entity_poly.pdbx_seq_one_letter_code
_entity_poly.pdbx_strand_id
1 'polypeptide(L)'
;AHFMTKNTLEKITLKYSTSGHSCVQDAVHSVIERVLNKVEYYLPISLLRTLLKVSSKKLYKVIQMRNSDFLDYQSLANCYNYSQVPYTQLAALEIKRGFLNIGYKASHAKNEEFKTVDIKRATRTAQETSHMLFPDPDREYYKAVIPNLVESTA
;
A
#
# COMPACT_ATOMS: atom_id res chain seq x y z
N ALA A 1 -0.06 11.27 6.91
CA ALA A 1 0.21 12.25 7.99
C ALA A 1 -0.14 11.74 9.38
N HIS A 2 -1.34 11.17 9.56
CA HIS A 2 -1.85 10.74 10.87
C HIS A 2 -0.86 9.88 11.69
N PHE A 3 -0.21 8.87 11.08
CA PHE A 3 0.72 7.99 11.78
C PHE A 3 1.95 8.71 12.38
N MET A 4 2.61 9.61 11.62
CA MET A 4 3.77 10.35 12.12
C MET A 4 3.38 11.38 13.17
N THR A 5 2.23 12.05 12.98
CA THR A 5 1.72 13.03 13.94
C THR A 5 1.31 12.37 15.26
N LYS A 6 0.59 11.24 15.19
CA LYS A 6 0.13 10.46 16.35
C LYS A 6 1.28 9.91 17.18
N ASN A 7 2.36 9.46 16.53
CA ASN A 7 3.51 8.85 17.20
C ASN A 7 4.70 9.81 17.40
N THR A 8 4.51 11.11 17.17
CA THR A 8 5.57 12.14 17.29
C THR A 8 6.86 11.81 16.53
N LEU A 9 6.75 11.12 15.39
CA LEU A 9 7.91 10.73 14.58
C LEU A 9 8.37 11.91 13.71
N GLU A 10 9.68 12.19 13.74
CA GLU A 10 10.28 13.25 12.91
C GLU A 10 10.54 12.79 11.48
N LYS A 11 10.93 11.52 11.31
CA LYS A 11 11.27 10.96 10.00
C LYS A 11 11.00 9.46 9.94
N ILE A 12 10.66 8.98 8.75
CA ILE A 12 10.53 7.56 8.44
C ILE A 12 11.49 7.24 7.30
N THR A 13 12.32 6.22 7.48
CA THR A 13 13.21 5.72 6.43
C THR A 13 12.65 4.42 5.85
N LEU A 14 12.30 4.45 4.57
CA LEU A 14 11.93 3.28 3.79
C LEU A 14 13.18 2.79 3.06
N LYS A 15 13.67 1.61 3.42
CA LYS A 15 14.77 0.96 2.71
C LYS A 15 14.20 0.04 1.66
N TYR A 16 14.65 0.18 0.42
CA TYR A 16 14.31 -0.73 -0.65
C TYR A 16 15.27 -1.93 -0.61
N SER A 17 14.76 -3.13 -0.83
CA SER A 17 15.59 -4.31 -1.05
C SER A 17 16.08 -4.33 -2.49
N THR A 18 17.19 -5.05 -2.74
CA THR A 18 17.61 -5.38 -4.09
C THR A 18 16.48 -6.13 -4.80
N SER A 19 16.27 -5.82 -6.09
CA SER A 19 15.21 -6.39 -6.91
C SER A 19 15.23 -7.92 -6.81
N GLY A 20 14.12 -8.54 -6.41
CA GLY A 20 14.01 -10.00 -6.33
C GLY A 20 13.06 -10.53 -5.25
N HIS A 21 12.91 -9.85 -4.10
CA HIS A 21 12.06 -10.34 -3.01
C HIS A 21 11.50 -9.20 -2.14
N SER A 22 10.18 -9.03 -2.17
CA SER A 22 9.46 -8.29 -1.14
C SER A 22 8.82 -9.32 -0.21
N CYS A 23 9.30 -9.39 1.03
CA CYS A 23 8.87 -10.39 2.02
C CYS A 23 7.35 -10.43 2.21
N VAL A 24 6.67 -9.30 2.01
CA VAL A 24 5.22 -9.19 2.12
C VAL A 24 4.52 -9.72 0.87
N GLN A 25 5.05 -9.46 -0.33
CA GLN A 25 4.45 -9.94 -1.58
C GLN A 25 4.62 -11.45 -1.73
N ASP A 26 5.81 -11.98 -1.44
CA ASP A 26 6.12 -13.40 -1.65
C ASP A 26 5.34 -14.30 -0.68
N ALA A 27 5.16 -13.85 0.56
CA ALA A 27 4.42 -14.60 1.57
C ALA A 27 2.92 -14.68 1.22
N VAL A 28 2.29 -13.56 0.83
CA VAL A 28 0.87 -13.53 0.49
C VAL A 28 0.61 -14.28 -0.81
N HIS A 29 1.44 -14.04 -1.84
CA HIS A 29 1.31 -14.71 -3.13
C HIS A 29 1.40 -16.22 -3.00
N SER A 30 2.42 -16.73 -2.29
CA SER A 30 2.62 -18.17 -2.09
C SER A 30 1.43 -18.86 -1.41
N VAL A 31 0.76 -18.17 -0.48
CA VAL A 31 -0.39 -18.74 0.24
C VAL A 31 -1.64 -18.79 -0.65
N ILE A 32 -1.86 -17.75 -1.46
CA ILE A 32 -2.96 -17.72 -2.44
C ILE A 32 -2.72 -18.78 -3.52
N GLU A 33 -1.53 -18.79 -4.12
CA GLU A 33 -1.14 -19.70 -5.20
C GLU A 33 -1.25 -21.17 -4.79
N ARG A 34 -0.83 -21.52 -3.57
CA ARG A 34 -0.99 -22.89 -3.03
C ARG A 34 -2.44 -23.35 -2.99
N VAL A 35 -3.38 -22.44 -2.79
CA VAL A 35 -4.82 -22.74 -2.72
C VAL A 35 -5.42 -22.75 -4.12
N LEU A 36 -5.04 -21.81 -4.99
CA LEU A 36 -5.50 -21.76 -6.37
C LEU A 36 -5.02 -22.96 -7.20
N ASN A 37 -3.78 -23.42 -6.99
CA ASN A 37 -3.25 -24.61 -7.68
C ASN A 37 -4.00 -25.91 -7.35
N LYS A 38 -4.83 -25.92 -6.30
CA LYS A 38 -5.64 -27.07 -5.90
C LYS A 38 -7.10 -26.97 -6.33
N VAL A 39 -7.52 -25.83 -6.86
CA VAL A 39 -8.93 -25.54 -7.15
C VAL A 39 -9.04 -24.93 -8.53
N GLU A 40 -9.72 -25.63 -9.42
CA GLU A 40 -10.15 -25.04 -10.68
C GLU A 40 -11.29 -24.06 -10.42
N TYR A 41 -11.14 -22.84 -10.91
CA TYR A 41 -12.17 -21.80 -10.84
C TYR A 41 -12.48 -21.31 -12.26
N TYR A 42 -13.77 -21.30 -12.60
CA TYR A 42 -14.24 -20.92 -13.94
C TYR A 42 -15.11 -19.66 -13.89
N LEU A 43 -15.52 -19.22 -12.70
CA LEU A 43 -16.39 -18.06 -12.49
C LEU A 43 -15.83 -17.13 -11.40
N PRO A 44 -16.09 -15.81 -11.49
CA PRO A 44 -15.67 -14.85 -10.46
C PRO A 44 -16.12 -15.21 -9.04
N ILE A 45 -17.32 -15.78 -8.91
CA ILE A 45 -17.86 -16.21 -7.60
C ILE A 45 -17.12 -17.44 -7.05
N SER A 46 -16.70 -18.36 -7.91
CA SER A 46 -15.91 -19.52 -7.49
C SER A 46 -14.52 -19.10 -7.01
N LEU A 47 -13.91 -18.10 -7.67
CA LEU A 47 -12.65 -17.51 -7.24
C LEU A 47 -12.80 -16.85 -5.86
N LEU A 48 -13.85 -16.05 -5.64
CA LEU A 48 -14.08 -15.39 -4.35
C LEU A 48 -14.26 -16.41 -3.21
N ARG A 49 -15.00 -17.50 -3.44
CA ARG A 49 -15.15 -18.61 -2.47
C ARG A 49 -13.81 -19.24 -2.12
N THR A 50 -12.97 -19.46 -3.13
CA THR A 50 -11.63 -20.03 -2.94
C THR A 50 -10.73 -19.08 -2.16
N LEU A 51 -10.78 -17.78 -2.46
CA LEU A 51 -10.01 -16.75 -1.75
C LEU A 51 -10.43 -16.60 -0.28
N LEU A 52 -11.72 -16.73 0.03
CA LEU A 52 -12.21 -16.75 1.42
C LEU A 52 -11.72 -17.95 2.22
N LYS A 53 -11.34 -19.05 1.54
CA LYS A 53 -10.80 -20.27 2.16
C LYS A 53 -9.27 -20.25 2.28
N VAL A 54 -8.59 -19.25 1.70
CA VAL A 54 -7.14 -19.10 1.82
C VAL A 54 -6.80 -18.97 3.31
N SER A 55 -6.02 -19.92 3.82
CA SER A 55 -5.80 -20.12 5.26
C SER A 55 -5.33 -18.83 5.95
N SER A 56 -6.24 -18.24 6.72
CA SER A 56 -6.01 -17.13 7.62
C SER A 56 -5.32 -17.63 8.90
N LYS A 57 -4.10 -18.17 8.80
CA LYS A 57 -3.25 -18.36 9.99
C LYS A 57 -2.94 -16.99 10.59
N LYS A 58 -3.87 -16.41 11.37
CA LYS A 58 -3.88 -15.15 12.15
C LYS A 58 -3.30 -13.86 11.54
N LEU A 59 -2.60 -13.90 10.40
CA LEU A 59 -1.81 -12.80 9.86
C LEU A 59 -2.52 -12.03 8.75
N TYR A 60 -3.49 -12.66 8.06
CA TYR A 60 -4.15 -12.05 6.91
C TYR A 60 -5.68 -12.16 7.00
N LYS A 61 -6.35 -11.05 6.71
CA LYS A 61 -7.81 -10.93 6.66
C LYS A 61 -8.19 -10.47 5.26
N VAL A 62 -9.06 -11.23 4.59
CA VAL A 62 -9.64 -10.82 3.30
C VAL A 62 -10.67 -9.73 3.58
N ILE A 63 -10.47 -8.56 2.98
CA ILE A 63 -11.38 -7.41 3.08
C ILE A 63 -12.02 -7.14 1.71
N GLN A 64 -13.26 -6.68 1.71
CA GLN A 64 -13.93 -6.22 0.50
C GLN A 64 -13.86 -4.69 0.41
N MET A 65 -13.21 -4.18 -0.62
CA MET A 65 -13.14 -2.74 -0.90
C MET A 65 -14.41 -2.26 -1.61
N ARG A 66 -14.82 -1.03 -1.30
CA ARG A 66 -15.85 -0.27 -2.00
C ARG A 66 -15.23 0.68 -3.00
N ASN A 67 -16.03 1.20 -3.94
CA ASN A 67 -15.59 2.26 -4.86
C ASN A 67 -14.99 3.48 -4.12
N SER A 68 -15.51 3.81 -2.94
CA SER A 68 -14.98 4.89 -2.09
C SER A 68 -13.61 4.61 -1.49
N ASP A 69 -13.19 3.34 -1.44
CA ASP A 69 -11.92 2.94 -0.84
C ASP A 69 -10.77 2.98 -1.87
N PHE A 70 -11.11 3.11 -3.16
CA PHE A 70 -10.12 3.35 -4.21
C PHE A 70 -9.74 4.83 -4.19
N LEU A 71 -8.49 5.09 -3.80
CA LEU A 71 -7.93 6.43 -3.81
C LEU A 71 -7.49 6.79 -5.23
N ASP A 72 -7.80 8.02 -5.66
CA ASP A 72 -7.33 8.57 -6.93
C ASP A 72 -5.88 9.04 -6.80
N TYR A 73 -4.96 8.11 -7.00
CA TYR A 73 -3.53 8.39 -6.98
C TYR A 73 -3.06 9.19 -8.20
N GLN A 74 -3.77 9.16 -9.32
CA GLN A 74 -3.33 9.83 -10.55
C GLN A 74 -3.55 11.34 -10.47
N SER A 75 -4.72 11.77 -10.04
CA SER A 75 -5.00 13.18 -9.79
C SER A 75 -4.07 13.74 -8.71
N LEU A 76 -3.82 12.96 -7.65
CA LEU A 76 -2.88 13.34 -6.60
C LEU A 76 -1.44 13.41 -7.12
N ALA A 77 -1.03 12.47 -7.98
CA ALA A 77 0.32 12.43 -8.54
C ALA A 77 0.64 13.71 -9.32
N ASN A 78 -0.35 14.27 -10.00
CA ASN A 78 -0.22 15.51 -10.76
C ASN A 78 -0.01 16.76 -9.88
N CYS A 79 -0.32 16.70 -8.57
CA CYS A 79 -0.13 17.82 -7.65
C CYS A 79 1.33 18.00 -7.19
N TYR A 80 2.19 17.01 -7.40
CA TYR A 80 3.58 17.03 -6.93
C TYR A 80 4.59 16.78 -8.06
N ASN A 81 5.84 17.18 -7.84
CA ASN A 81 6.92 17.02 -8.81
C ASN A 81 7.75 15.76 -8.55
N TYR A 82 7.17 14.60 -8.80
CA TYR A 82 7.83 13.30 -8.58
C TYR A 82 9.06 13.08 -9.49
N SER A 83 9.17 13.77 -10.63
CA SER A 83 10.28 13.61 -11.57
C SER A 83 11.66 13.97 -11.00
N GLN A 84 11.70 14.74 -9.91
CA GLN A 84 12.97 15.13 -9.27
C GLN A 84 13.64 14.00 -8.49
N VAL A 85 12.91 12.91 -8.20
CA VAL A 85 13.43 11.76 -7.46
C VAL A 85 13.53 10.56 -8.41
N PRO A 86 14.72 9.95 -8.56
CA PRO A 86 14.92 8.81 -9.46
C PRO A 86 14.41 7.50 -8.82
N TYR A 87 13.09 7.32 -8.76
CA TYR A 87 12.44 6.20 -8.05
C TYR A 87 12.90 4.80 -8.48
N THR A 88 13.31 4.62 -9.73
CA THR A 88 13.78 3.32 -10.25
C THR A 88 15.11 2.88 -9.67
N GLN A 89 15.92 3.80 -9.15
CA GLN A 89 17.30 3.53 -8.70
C GLN A 89 17.48 3.86 -7.21
N LEU A 90 16.42 3.78 -6.41
CA LEU A 90 16.50 4.13 -4.99
C LEU A 90 16.93 2.93 -4.14
N ALA A 91 17.91 3.17 -3.27
CA ALA A 91 18.27 2.29 -2.18
C ALA A 91 17.46 2.60 -0.91
N ALA A 92 17.20 3.88 -0.65
CA ALA A 92 16.39 4.31 0.49
C ALA A 92 15.67 5.65 0.23
N LEU A 93 14.48 5.79 0.81
CA LEU A 93 13.69 7.02 0.85
C LEU A 93 13.51 7.44 2.32
N GLU A 94 13.73 8.71 2.61
CA GLU A 94 13.48 9.32 3.93
C GLU A 94 12.33 10.31 3.79
N ILE A 95 11.24 10.04 4.49
CA ILE A 95 10.07 10.93 4.56
C ILE A 95 10.19 11.72 5.86
N LYS A 96 10.38 13.04 5.75
CA LYS A 96 10.44 13.95 6.90
C LYS A 96 9.05 14.47 7.27
N ARG A 97 8.90 14.94 8.51
CA ARG A 97 7.70 15.62 9.00
C ARG A 97 7.35 16.78 8.06
N GLY A 98 6.18 16.69 7.40
CA GLY A 98 5.74 17.65 6.38
C GLY A 98 5.51 17.06 4.99
N PHE A 99 6.00 15.85 4.70
CA PHE A 99 5.77 15.06 3.46
C PHE A 99 6.26 15.67 2.14
N LEU A 100 6.51 16.97 2.08
CA LEU A 100 7.01 17.68 0.90
C LEU A 100 8.52 17.55 0.75
N ASN A 101 9.24 17.50 1.87
CA ASN A 101 10.69 17.31 1.89
C ASN A 101 11.02 15.83 1.96
N ILE A 102 11.54 15.29 0.86
CA ILE A 102 11.89 13.88 0.72
C ILE A 102 13.41 13.78 0.61
N GLY A 103 14.02 12.98 1.50
CA GLY A 103 15.40 12.54 1.37
C GLY A 103 15.48 11.26 0.54
N TYR A 104 16.50 11.06 -0.27
CA TYR A 104 16.72 9.78 -0.96
C TYR A 104 18.20 9.43 -1.09
N LYS A 105 18.48 8.13 -1.24
CA LYS A 105 19.80 7.56 -1.57
C LYS A 105 19.66 6.65 -2.77
N ALA A 106 20.61 6.75 -3.70
CA ALA A 106 20.63 5.90 -4.89
C ALA A 106 21.42 4.61 -4.67
N SER A 107 22.39 4.61 -3.75
CA SER A 107 23.26 3.48 -3.44
C SER A 107 23.02 2.93 -2.03
N HIS A 108 23.33 1.64 -1.87
CA HIS A 108 23.34 0.98 -0.57
C HIS A 108 24.64 1.22 0.23
N ALA A 109 25.57 2.01 -0.32
CA ALA A 109 26.81 2.34 0.35
C ALA A 109 26.56 3.03 1.70
N LYS A 110 27.28 2.59 2.74
CA LYS A 110 27.11 3.11 4.12
C LYS A 110 27.39 4.62 4.25
N ASN A 111 28.28 5.14 3.39
CA ASN A 111 28.75 6.53 3.46
C ASN A 111 27.99 7.50 2.55
N GLU A 112 26.96 7.05 1.81
CA GLU A 112 26.17 7.96 0.99
C GLU A 112 25.22 8.77 1.87
N GLU A 113 25.20 10.10 1.71
CA GLU A 113 24.26 10.98 2.41
C GLU A 113 22.90 11.06 1.70
N PHE A 114 21.84 11.40 2.45
CA PHE A 114 20.52 11.58 1.86
C PHE A 114 20.44 12.90 1.10
N LYS A 115 20.17 12.84 -0.21
CA LYS A 115 19.84 14.01 -1.02
C LYS A 115 18.42 14.44 -0.70
N THR A 116 18.22 15.68 -0.25
CA THR A 116 16.87 16.21 0.07
C THR A 116 16.32 16.99 -1.11
N VAL A 117 15.06 16.73 -1.45
CA VAL A 117 14.31 17.37 -2.53
C VAL A 117 12.94 17.78 -2.01
N ASP A 118 12.48 18.98 -2.37
CA ASP A 118 11.11 19.44 -2.13
C ASP A 118 10.26 19.14 -3.36
N ILE A 119 9.29 18.23 -3.23
CA ILE A 119 8.42 17.79 -4.32
C ILE A 119 7.23 18.74 -4.56
N LYS A 120 7.15 19.90 -3.89
CA LYS A 120 6.08 20.86 -4.10
C LYS A 120 6.08 21.41 -5.53
N ARG A 121 4.95 21.29 -6.23
CA ARG A 121 4.78 21.88 -7.57
C ARG A 121 4.40 23.36 -7.44
N ALA A 122 5.04 24.23 -8.22
CA ALA A 122 4.92 25.70 -8.07
C ALA A 122 3.58 26.31 -8.55
N THR A 123 2.59 25.53 -8.99
CA THR A 123 1.35 26.12 -9.54
C THR A 123 0.18 25.14 -9.51
N ARG A 124 -0.71 25.28 -8.53
CA ARG A 124 -2.16 25.49 -8.72
C ARG A 124 -2.87 25.64 -7.37
N THR A 125 -3.90 26.48 -7.40
CA THR A 125 -4.77 26.91 -6.32
C THR A 125 -5.32 25.73 -5.53
N ALA A 126 -5.48 25.95 -4.23
CA ALA A 126 -6.09 25.05 -3.27
C ALA A 126 -7.44 24.50 -3.74
N GLN A 127 -7.44 23.39 -4.47
CA GLN A 127 -8.51 22.40 -4.36
C GLN A 127 -8.00 21.34 -3.40
N GLU A 128 -8.11 21.73 -2.14
CA GLU A 128 -8.51 20.91 -1.01
C GLU A 128 -7.97 19.48 -0.98
N THR A 129 -7.05 19.31 -0.06
CA THR A 129 -6.65 18.09 0.65
C THR A 129 -7.82 17.29 1.28
N SER A 130 -9.08 17.52 0.90
CA SER A 130 -10.26 16.80 1.37
C SER A 130 -10.29 15.33 0.91
N HIS A 131 -9.57 14.99 -0.18
CA HIS A 131 -9.40 13.60 -0.63
C HIS A 131 -8.27 12.85 0.11
N MET A 132 -7.57 13.49 1.05
CA MET A 132 -6.59 12.83 1.93
C MET A 132 -7.21 12.22 3.18
N LEU A 133 -8.51 11.88 3.12
CA LEU A 133 -9.08 10.93 4.06
C LEU A 133 -8.52 9.55 3.69
N PHE A 134 -7.32 9.26 4.21
CA PHE A 134 -6.95 7.87 4.46
C PHE A 134 -8.18 7.21 5.11
N PRO A 135 -8.64 6.05 4.62
CA PRO A 135 -9.77 5.38 5.22
C PRO A 135 -9.52 5.31 6.72
N ASP A 136 -10.53 5.73 7.49
CA ASP A 136 -10.44 5.84 8.94
C ASP A 136 -9.77 4.56 9.50
N PRO A 137 -8.66 4.68 10.24
CA PRO A 137 -7.92 3.53 10.74
C PRO A 137 -8.78 2.63 11.65
N ASP A 138 -9.85 3.17 12.22
CA ASP A 138 -10.81 2.45 13.06
C ASP A 138 -12.05 1.98 12.27
N ARG A 139 -12.09 2.21 10.96
CA ARG A 139 -13.17 1.74 10.09
C ARG A 139 -13.12 0.22 10.01
N GLU A 140 -14.16 -0.44 10.51
CA GLU A 140 -14.35 -1.87 10.29
C GLU A 140 -14.48 -2.15 8.79
N TYR A 141 -13.40 -2.66 8.19
CA TYR A 141 -13.46 -3.17 6.83
C TYR A 141 -14.49 -4.29 6.76
N TYR A 142 -15.41 -4.19 5.81
CA TYR A 142 -16.41 -5.22 5.57
C TYR A 142 -15.70 -6.55 5.37
N LYS A 143 -16.04 -7.52 6.23
CA LYS A 143 -15.67 -8.92 5.99
C LYS A 143 -16.20 -9.27 4.61
N ALA A 144 -15.35 -9.78 3.73
CA ALA A 144 -15.81 -10.25 2.43
C ALA A 144 -16.82 -11.38 2.68
N VAL A 145 -18.06 -11.16 2.24
CA VAL A 145 -19.18 -12.10 2.41
C VAL A 145 -19.85 -12.28 1.06
N ILE A 146 -20.17 -13.52 0.73
CA ILE A 146 -21.03 -13.83 -0.42
C ILE A 146 -22.46 -13.86 0.11
N PRO A 147 -23.37 -13.00 -0.38
CA PRO A 147 -24.78 -13.07 -0.01
C PRO A 147 -25.33 -14.48 -0.28
N ASN A 148 -26.08 -15.05 0.67
CA ASN A 148 -26.69 -16.39 0.59
C ASN A 148 -25.74 -17.59 0.65
N LEU A 149 -24.60 -17.50 1.35
CA LEU A 149 -23.84 -18.69 1.72
C LEU A 149 -24.54 -19.37 2.92
N VAL A 150 -25.52 -20.23 2.65
CA VAL A 150 -26.02 -21.17 3.67
C VAL A 150 -24.81 -21.99 4.12
N GLU A 151 -24.49 -21.94 5.40
CA GLU A 151 -23.48 -22.79 6.01
C GLU A 151 -23.94 -24.24 5.86
N SER A 152 -23.54 -24.90 4.78
CA SER A 152 -23.62 -26.35 4.67
C SER A 152 -22.55 -26.92 5.58
N THR A 153 -22.90 -27.08 6.85
CA THR A 153 -22.21 -27.96 7.79
C THR A 153 -22.19 -29.37 7.19
N ALA A 154 -20.98 -29.88 6.97
CA ALA A 154 -20.67 -31.29 6.81
C ALA A 154 -19.41 -31.56 7.64
#